data_AF-A0A2H9ULA8-F1
#
_entry.id   AF-A0A2H9ULA8-F1
#
_cell.length_a   1.000
_cell.length_b   1.000
_cell.length_c   1.000
_cell.angle_alpha   90.00
_cell.angle_beta   90.00
_cell.angle_gamma   90.00
#
_symmetry.space_group_name_H-M   'P 1'
#
loop_
_entity.id
_entity.type
_entity.pdbx_description
1 polymer ?
#
loop_
_entity_poly.entity_id
_entity_poly.type
_entity_poly.pdbx_seq_one_letter_code
_entity_poly.pdbx_strand_id
1 'polypeptide(L)'
;MCISIPRAELRYAYSWKSQFLASLIMFITIVSIDKMFIKLKDVCCLVNASRNTIYAIQQRDPSFPKPVKFGDKKQSRVFYRESEIKDWILKVSSSNFHVESEK
;
A
#
# COMPACT_ATOMS: atom_id res chain seq x y z
N MET A 1 2.51 -10.13 -59.09
CA MET A 1 1.91 -8.79 -58.99
C MET A 1 2.11 -8.33 -57.55
N CYS A 2 3.14 -7.53 -57.30
CA CYS A 2 3.54 -7.09 -55.97
C CYS A 2 2.66 -5.91 -55.53
N ILE A 3 1.88 -6.08 -54.46
CA ILE A 3 1.24 -4.96 -53.78
C ILE A 3 2.14 -4.62 -52.59
N SER A 4 3.05 -3.68 -52.81
CA SER A 4 3.88 -3.06 -51.77
C SER A 4 2.99 -2.21 -50.88
N ILE A 5 2.66 -2.72 -49.69
CA ILE A 5 1.99 -1.93 -48.65
C ILE A 5 3.07 -1.04 -47.99
N PRO A 6 2.96 0.30 -48.05
CA PRO A 6 3.96 1.18 -47.46
C PRO A 6 3.98 1.04 -45.92
N ARG A 7 5.13 0.58 -45.41
CA ARG A 7 5.50 0.35 -44.01
C ARG A 7 5.70 1.67 -43.23
N ALA A 8 4.80 2.64 -43.36
CA ALA A 8 4.92 3.94 -42.70
C ALA A 8 3.76 4.27 -41.75
N GLU A 9 2.59 3.65 -41.93
CA GLU A 9 1.35 4.00 -41.20
C GLU A 9 1.12 3.20 -39.90
N LEU A 10 2.11 2.47 -39.40
CA LEU A 10 1.97 1.68 -38.15
C LEU A 10 2.67 2.30 -36.93
N ARG A 11 3.32 3.46 -37.06
CA ARG A 11 3.99 4.11 -35.92
C ARG A 11 3.10 5.06 -35.12
N TYR A 12 2.02 5.58 -35.69
CA TYR A 12 1.11 6.50 -34.99
C TYR A 12 -0.03 5.81 -34.23
N ALA A 13 -0.47 4.62 -34.68
CA ALA A 13 -1.55 3.88 -34.03
C ALA A 13 -1.18 3.27 -32.65
N TYR A 14 0.11 3.20 -32.32
CA TYR A 14 0.61 2.73 -31.02
C TYR A 14 0.89 3.86 -30.02
N SER A 15 0.73 5.14 -30.39
CA SER A 15 1.07 6.24 -29.49
C SER A 15 -0.04 6.52 -28.46
N TRP A 16 -1.31 6.61 -28.89
CA TRP A 16 -2.42 6.89 -27.98
C TRP A 16 -2.98 5.67 -27.24
N LYS A 17 -2.99 4.48 -27.88
CA LYS A 17 -3.42 3.24 -27.22
C LYS A 17 -2.49 2.87 -26.06
N SER A 18 -1.19 3.09 -26.21
CA SER A 18 -0.19 2.84 -25.17
C SER A 18 -0.26 3.87 -24.04
N GLN A 19 -0.56 5.13 -24.34
CA GLN A 19 -0.81 6.15 -23.31
C GLN A 19 -2.09 5.87 -22.52
N PHE A 20 -3.18 5.47 -23.19
CA PHE A 20 -4.42 5.07 -22.52
C PHE A 20 -4.25 3.80 -21.68
N LEU A 21 -3.51 2.80 -22.17
CA LEU A 21 -3.19 1.61 -21.40
C LEU A 21 -2.28 1.93 -20.21
N ALA A 22 -1.25 2.75 -20.38
CA ALA A 22 -0.40 3.18 -19.27
C ALA A 22 -1.19 4.00 -18.22
N SER A 23 -2.06 4.90 -18.68
CA SER A 23 -2.95 5.68 -17.81
C SER A 23 -3.95 4.76 -17.09
N LEU A 24 -4.62 3.86 -17.81
CA LEU A 24 -5.55 2.88 -17.24
C LEU A 24 -4.86 1.91 -16.28
N ILE A 25 -3.64 1.46 -16.57
CA ILE A 25 -2.82 0.63 -15.68
C ILE A 25 -2.46 1.40 -14.40
N MET A 26 -2.06 2.67 -14.50
CA MET A 26 -1.83 3.51 -13.32
C MET A 26 -3.11 3.75 -12.52
N PHE A 27 -4.24 4.01 -13.18
CA PHE A 27 -5.55 4.19 -12.53
C PHE A 27 -6.05 2.90 -11.84
N ILE A 28 -5.90 1.72 -12.47
CA ILE A 28 -6.28 0.43 -11.87
C ILE A 28 -5.38 0.10 -10.66
N THR A 29 -4.10 0.44 -10.74
CA THR A 29 -3.17 0.25 -9.61
C THR A 29 -3.53 1.16 -8.42
N ILE A 30 -3.93 2.42 -8.68
CA ILE A 30 -4.40 3.36 -7.64
C ILE A 30 -5.72 2.89 -7.00
N VAL A 31 -6.65 2.31 -7.77
CA VAL A 31 -7.96 1.90 -7.25
C VAL A 31 -7.89 0.61 -6.42
N SER A 32 -6.86 -0.23 -6.63
CA SER A 32 -6.66 -1.48 -5.89
C SER A 32 -6.04 -1.29 -4.50
N ILE A 33 -6.02 -0.05 -3.97
CA ILE A 33 -5.67 0.24 -2.58
C ILE A 33 -6.62 -0.54 -1.67
N ASP A 34 -6.07 -1.67 -1.25
CA ASP A 34 -6.47 -2.73 -0.35
C ASP A 34 -7.38 -2.24 0.80
N LYS A 35 -8.70 -2.21 0.56
CA LYS A 35 -9.71 -1.90 1.59
C LYS A 35 -9.97 -3.11 2.51
N MET A 36 -8.91 -3.76 2.96
CA MET A 36 -9.00 -4.85 3.92
C MET A 36 -8.82 -4.28 5.34
N PHE A 37 -9.77 -4.63 6.22
CA PHE A 37 -9.66 -4.37 7.64
C PHE A 37 -9.02 -5.57 8.32
N ILE A 38 -7.87 -5.36 8.93
CA ILE A 38 -7.11 -6.39 9.63
C ILE A 38 -7.32 -6.28 11.14
N LYS A 39 -7.30 -7.42 11.83
CA LYS A 39 -7.43 -7.45 13.29
C LYS A 39 -6.09 -7.06 13.91
N LEU A 40 -6.11 -6.61 15.18
CA LEU A 40 -4.89 -6.31 15.94
C LEU A 40 -3.88 -7.48 15.96
N LYS A 41 -4.36 -8.73 15.94
CA LYS A 41 -3.48 -9.92 15.90
C LYS A 41 -2.68 -9.99 14.58
N ASP A 42 -3.32 -9.64 13.48
CA ASP A 42 -2.69 -9.68 12.15
C ASP A 42 -1.70 -8.51 12.00
N VAL A 43 -2.06 -7.33 12.53
CA VAL A 43 -1.14 -6.17 12.64
C VAL A 43 0.12 -6.53 13.44
N CYS A 44 -0.05 -7.20 14.57
CA CYS A 44 1.03 -7.68 15.43
C CYS A 44 1.97 -8.65 14.68
N CYS A 45 1.43 -9.49 13.81
CA CYS A 45 2.21 -10.37 12.93
C CYS A 45 2.95 -9.58 11.84
N LEU A 46 2.28 -8.61 11.21
CA LEU A 46 2.84 -7.80 10.11
C LEU A 46 4.00 -6.90 10.57
N VAL A 47 3.88 -6.30 11.76
CA VAL A 47 4.92 -5.46 12.37
C VAL A 47 5.96 -6.31 13.13
N ASN A 48 5.71 -7.62 13.29
CA ASN A 48 6.50 -8.54 14.10
C ASN A 48 6.75 -8.02 15.54
N ALA A 49 5.73 -7.41 16.15
CA ALA A 49 5.82 -6.75 17.45
C ALA A 49 4.69 -7.18 18.37
N SER A 50 4.93 -7.26 19.68
CA SER A 50 3.89 -7.66 20.65
C SER A 50 2.73 -6.66 20.72
N ARG A 51 1.54 -7.11 21.13
CA ARG A 51 0.37 -6.23 21.34
C ARG A 51 0.69 -5.03 22.25
N ASN A 52 1.48 -5.24 23.30
CA ASN A 52 1.84 -4.18 24.24
C ASN A 52 2.75 -3.14 23.57
N THR A 53 3.68 -3.61 22.73
CA THR A 53 4.54 -2.76 21.91
C THR A 53 3.72 -1.91 20.95
N ILE A 54 2.69 -2.46 20.30
CA ILE A 54 1.81 -1.69 19.42
C ILE A 54 1.07 -0.59 20.20
N TYR A 55 0.58 -0.86 21.41
CA TYR A 55 -0.04 0.18 22.25
C TYR A 55 0.96 1.25 22.70
N ALA A 56 2.21 0.87 22.97
CA ALA A 56 3.27 1.83 23.29
C ALA A 56 3.62 2.71 22.08
N ILE A 57 3.73 2.11 20.88
CA ILE A 57 3.94 2.84 19.63
C ILE A 57 2.77 3.80 19.37
N GLN A 58 1.53 3.37 19.58
CA GLN A 58 0.37 4.24 19.40
C GLN A 58 0.37 5.46 20.35
N GLN A 59 0.95 5.33 21.55
CA GLN A 59 1.12 6.46 22.47
C GLN A 59 2.31 7.35 22.12
N ARG A 60 3.39 6.76 21.62
CA ARG A 60 4.63 7.45 21.28
C ARG A 60 4.55 8.20 19.95
N ASP A 61 3.95 7.57 18.94
CA ASP A 61 3.95 8.01 17.56
C ASP A 61 2.53 8.36 17.10
N PRO A 62 2.19 9.66 16.99
CA PRO A 62 0.87 10.10 16.51
C PRO A 62 0.65 9.81 15.02
N SER A 63 1.69 9.41 14.29
CA SER A 63 1.60 8.94 12.90
C SER A 63 1.08 7.50 12.80
N PHE A 64 0.95 6.76 13.91
CA PHE A 64 0.46 5.39 13.87
C PHE A 64 -1.03 5.33 13.51
N PRO A 65 -1.48 4.37 12.68
CA PRO A 65 -2.86 4.30 12.21
C PRO A 65 -3.88 4.18 13.35
N LYS A 66 -4.99 4.92 13.22
CA LYS A 66 -6.02 4.94 14.25
C LYS A 66 -6.83 3.64 14.27
N PRO A 67 -7.03 3.03 15.45
CA PRO A 67 -7.89 1.87 15.60
C PRO A 67 -9.36 2.22 15.33
N VAL A 68 -10.02 1.39 14.53
CA VAL A 68 -11.47 1.45 14.28
C VAL A 68 -12.16 0.47 15.23
N LYS A 69 -13.04 0.99 16.10
CA LYS A 69 -13.84 0.19 17.05
C LYS A 69 -15.25 0.02 16.51
N PHE A 70 -15.72 -1.22 16.39
CA PHE A 70 -17.12 -1.53 16.05
C PHE A 70 -17.93 -1.84 17.32
N GLY A 71 -18.11 -0.82 18.16
CA GLY A 71 -19.02 -0.88 19.31
C GLY A 71 -18.60 -0.03 20.50
N ASP A 72 -19.57 0.36 21.32
CA ASP A 72 -19.42 1.27 22.45
C ASP A 72 -18.78 0.66 23.69
N LYS A 73 -18.69 -0.68 23.76
CA LYS A 73 -18.08 -1.39 24.89
C LYS A 73 -16.56 -1.22 24.87
N LYS A 74 -15.95 -1.12 26.06
CA LYS A 74 -14.48 -1.06 26.23
C LYS A 74 -13.76 -2.29 25.65
N GLN A 75 -14.44 -3.43 25.57
CA GLN A 75 -13.96 -4.71 25.03
C GLN A 75 -14.30 -4.93 23.55
N SER A 76 -14.85 -3.93 22.86
CA SER A 76 -15.20 -4.07 21.44
C SER A 76 -13.98 -4.39 20.59
N ARG A 77 -14.18 -5.21 19.55
CA ARG A 77 -13.12 -5.61 18.63
C ARG A 77 -12.56 -4.38 17.91
N VAL A 78 -11.23 -4.33 17.83
CA VAL A 78 -10.46 -3.25 17.20
C VAL A 78 -9.92 -3.75 15.86
N PHE A 79 -10.13 -2.95 14.83
CA PHE A 79 -9.66 -3.20 13.47
C PHE A 79 -8.77 -2.06 13.01
N TYR A 80 -7.87 -2.38 12.10
CA TYR A 80 -6.98 -1.43 11.45
C TYR A 80 -7.16 -1.53 9.95
N ARG A 81 -6.95 -0.41 9.26
CA ARG A 81 -6.89 -0.43 7.80
C ARG A 81 -5.52 -0.95 7.40
N GLU A 82 -5.50 -1.99 6.57
CA GLU A 82 -4.26 -2.63 6.15
C GLU A 82 -3.33 -1.68 5.39
N SER A 83 -3.88 -0.86 4.49
CA SER A 83 -3.11 0.11 3.71
C SER A 83 -2.34 1.09 4.60
N GLU A 84 -3.00 1.68 5.59
CA GLU A 84 -2.38 2.64 6.52
C GLU A 84 -1.25 2.02 7.33
N ILE A 85 -1.41 0.74 7.72
CA ILE A 85 -0.37 0.01 8.46
C ILE A 85 0.82 -0.26 7.56
N LYS A 86 0.60 -0.70 6.31
CA LYS A 86 1.67 -0.89 5.32
C LYS A 86 2.40 0.43 5.03
N ASP A 87 1.68 1.52 4.83
CA ASP A 87 2.25 2.86 4.60
C ASP A 87 3.08 3.33 5.80
N TRP A 88 2.59 3.09 7.02
CA TRP A 88 3.35 3.39 8.23
C TRP A 88 4.63 2.55 8.32
N ILE A 89 4.57 1.25 8.03
CA ILE A 89 5.76 0.38 7.99
C ILE A 89 6.76 0.88 6.96
N LEU A 90 6.30 1.26 5.76
CA LEU A 90 7.17 1.82 4.72
C LEU A 90 7.84 3.10 5.20
N LYS A 91 7.09 4.04 5.77
CA LYS A 91 7.62 5.28 6.35
C LYS A 91 8.65 5.02 7.44
N VAL A 92 8.34 4.10 8.35
CA VAL A 92 9.24 3.70 9.45
C VAL A 92 10.50 3.03 8.91
N SER A 93 10.36 2.15 7.91
CA SER A 93 11.51 1.52 7.25
C SER A 93 12.39 2.55 6.56
N SER A 94 11.81 3.55 5.88
CA SER A 94 12.56 4.66 5.28
C SER A 94 13.29 5.50 6.33
N SER A 95 12.73 5.68 7.53
CA SER A 95 13.43 6.36 8.63
C SER A 95 14.44 5.48 9.37
N ASN A 96 14.29 4.15 9.32
CA ASN A 96 15.20 3.18 9.92
C ASN A 96 16.36 2.78 8.99
N PHE A 97 16.42 3.32 7.77
CA PHE A 97 17.56 3.14 6.85
C PHE A 97 18.81 3.98 7.22
N HIS A 98 18.93 4.35 8.50
CA HIS A 98 20.20 4.76 9.08
C HIS A 98 20.58 3.72 10.13
N VAL A 99 21.54 2.88 9.75
CA VAL A 99 22.22 1.83 10.53
C VAL A 99 21.54 0.45 10.53
N GLU A 100 21.96 -0.41 9.59
CA GLU A 100 22.47 -1.76 9.88
C GLU A 100 23.24 -2.26 8.65
N SER A 101 24.44 -1.72 8.47
CA SER A 101 25.47 -2.28 7.59
C SER A 101 26.79 -2.29 8.32
N GLU A 102 26.84 -2.97 9.47
CA GLU A 102 28.10 -3.50 9.98
C GLU A 102 27.86 -4.63 10.99
N LYS A 103 27.86 -5.88 10.50
CA LYS A 103 28.69 -6.93 11.10
C LYS A 103 28.92 -8.11 10.14
#